data_AF-A0A6L3F194-F1
#
_entry.id   AF-A0A6L3F194-F1
#
_cell.length_a   1.000
_cell.length_b   1.000
_cell.length_c   1.000
_cell.angle_alpha   90.00
_cell.angle_beta   90.00
_cell.angle_gamma   90.00
#
_symmetry.space_group_name_H-M   'P 1'
#
loop_
_entity.id
_entity.type
_entity.pdbx_description
1 polymer ?
#
loop_
_entity_poly.entity_id
_entity_poly.type
_entity_poly.pdbx_seq_one_letter_code
_entity_poly.pdbx_strand_id
1 'polypeptide(L)'
;MTFFILLSLSQLPRMMQTLDREFDLSSRPDMHAAAWINDHLPGDAFFLVNAFEYQKTPAGSDAGWWLQLLTKRQTTVPPQYASFVEEPIVENYRQITTELTRQLYTSPQMSDEDKAALCRFPDPITHVYIGQKRGEVDKALFTHNDHAMLSPQLLLDDPVFKLIYNQDRVMIFEFDRGVCVDE
;
A
#
# COMPACT_ATOMS: atom_id res chain seq x y z
N MET A 1 -15.98 -31.19 35.04
CA MET A 1 -15.27 -29.95 34.63
C MET A 1 -14.39 -30.17 33.39
N THR A 2 -13.59 -31.24 33.34
CA THR A 2 -12.67 -31.57 32.22
C THR A 2 -13.37 -31.77 30.86
N PHE A 3 -14.57 -32.34 30.83
CA PHE A 3 -15.32 -32.61 29.60
C PHE A 3 -15.76 -31.33 28.86
N PHE A 4 -16.18 -30.29 29.59
CA PHE A 4 -16.58 -29.00 28.99
C PHE A 4 -15.38 -28.24 28.43
N ILE A 5 -14.21 -28.35 29.06
CA ILE A 5 -12.97 -27.73 28.57
C ILE A 5 -12.54 -28.38 27.25
N LEU A 6 -12.56 -29.71 27.16
CA LEU A 6 -12.23 -30.43 25.92
C LEU A 6 -13.21 -30.12 24.78
N LEU A 7 -14.51 -30.01 25.08
CA LEU A 7 -15.51 -29.57 24.11
C LEU A 7 -15.24 -28.14 23.62
N SER A 8 -14.96 -27.20 24.53
CA SER A 8 -14.68 -25.82 24.15
C SER A 8 -13.42 -25.67 23.30
N LEU A 9 -12.34 -26.40 23.64
CA LEU A 9 -11.11 -26.41 22.84
C LEU A 9 -11.33 -27.04 21.46
N SER A 10 -12.21 -28.03 21.33
CA SER A 10 -12.53 -28.66 20.05
C SER A 10 -13.31 -27.75 19.08
N GLN A 11 -14.00 -26.72 19.61
CA GLN A 11 -14.77 -25.77 18.79
C GLN A 11 -13.97 -24.53 18.38
N LEU A 12 -12.81 -24.27 19.00
CA LEU A 12 -11.95 -23.13 18.65
C LEU A 12 -11.55 -23.08 17.16
N PRO A 13 -11.17 -24.21 16.50
CA PRO A 13 -10.87 -24.19 15.07
C PRO A 13 -12.08 -23.81 14.21
N ARG A 14 -13.30 -24.21 14.62
CA ARG A 14 -14.55 -23.85 13.92
C ARG A 14 -14.92 -22.38 14.10
N MET A 15 -14.72 -21.81 15.29
CA MET A 15 -14.89 -20.37 15.49
C MET A 15 -13.93 -19.56 14.63
N MET A 16 -12.68 -20.00 14.46
CA MET A 16 -11.74 -19.32 13.54
C MET A 16 -12.13 -19.43 12.06
N GLN A 17 -12.90 -20.45 11.68
CA GLN A 17 -13.48 -20.59 10.33
C GLN A 17 -14.75 -19.73 10.12
N THR A 18 -15.30 -19.14 11.17
CA THR A 18 -16.54 -18.33 11.11
C THR A 18 -16.26 -16.85 10.79
N LEU A 19 -14.98 -16.44 10.75
CA LEU A 19 -14.58 -15.11 10.31
C LEU A 19 -14.52 -15.10 8.79
N ASP A 20 -15.51 -14.43 8.18
CA ASP A 20 -15.44 -14.06 6.77
C ASP A 20 -14.31 -13.04 6.58
N ARG A 21 -13.25 -13.48 5.89
CA ARG A 21 -12.05 -12.69 5.63
C ARG A 21 -12.12 -11.91 4.33
N GLU A 22 -13.23 -12.00 3.60
CA GLU A 22 -13.44 -11.25 2.36
C GLU A 22 -13.26 -9.74 2.59
N PHE A 23 -13.68 -9.24 3.75
CA PHE A 23 -13.63 -7.82 4.11
C PHE A 23 -12.37 -7.39 4.86
N ASP A 24 -11.38 -8.28 5.06
CA ASP A 24 -10.12 -7.92 5.72
C ASP A 24 -9.39 -6.85 4.89
N LEU A 25 -9.23 -5.63 5.42
CA LEU A 25 -8.45 -4.57 4.75
C LEU A 25 -6.94 -4.79 4.89
N SER A 26 -6.51 -5.33 6.03
CA SER A 26 -5.16 -5.76 6.30
C SER A 26 -5.22 -7.24 6.67
N SER A 27 -4.68 -8.08 5.79
CA SER A 27 -4.74 -9.53 5.95
C SER A 27 -3.55 -10.06 6.75
N ARG A 28 -3.57 -11.35 7.12
CA ARG A 28 -2.45 -11.98 7.84
C ARG A 28 -1.11 -11.86 7.08
N PRO A 29 -1.02 -12.07 5.75
CA PRO A 29 0.18 -11.77 4.99
C PRO A 29 0.68 -10.32 5.13
N ASP A 30 -0.22 -9.35 5.16
CA ASP A 30 0.14 -7.93 5.33
C ASP A 30 0.74 -7.67 6.73
N MET A 31 0.19 -8.33 7.76
CA MET A 31 0.73 -8.26 9.13
C MET A 31 2.16 -8.83 9.23
N HIS A 32 2.45 -9.92 8.52
CA HIS A 32 3.80 -10.48 8.45
C HIS A 32 4.76 -9.56 7.72
N ALA A 33 4.32 -8.97 6.61
CA ALA A 33 5.12 -7.98 5.88
C ALA A 33 5.40 -6.75 6.73
N ALA A 34 4.43 -6.26 7.49
CA ALA A 34 4.64 -5.14 8.41
C ALA A 34 5.65 -5.45 9.52
N ALA A 35 5.61 -6.67 10.08
CA ALA A 35 6.64 -7.13 11.03
C ALA A 35 8.02 -7.17 10.37
N TRP A 36 8.11 -7.72 9.16
CA TRP A 36 9.36 -7.75 8.40
C TRP A 36 9.91 -6.34 8.12
N ILE A 37 9.06 -5.40 7.70
CA ILE A 37 9.42 -3.98 7.49
C ILE A 37 10.03 -3.39 8.77
N ASN A 38 9.42 -3.66 9.93
CA ASN A 38 9.90 -3.15 11.21
C ASN A 38 11.32 -3.63 11.54
N ASP A 39 11.61 -4.89 11.22
CA ASP A 39 12.88 -5.55 11.56
C ASP A 39 14.01 -5.26 10.55
N HIS A 40 13.69 -4.94 9.29
CA HIS A 40 14.67 -4.92 8.20
C HIS A 40 14.87 -3.56 7.53
N LEU A 41 13.88 -2.66 7.57
CA LEU A 41 13.94 -1.39 6.85
C LEU A 41 14.25 -0.22 7.79
N PRO A 42 14.92 0.82 7.30
CA PRO A 42 15.24 1.98 8.13
C PRO A 42 13.95 2.72 8.55
N GLY A 43 14.06 3.52 9.63
CA GLY A 43 12.91 4.19 10.23
C GLY A 43 12.32 5.31 9.36
N ASP A 44 13.09 5.79 8.39
CA ASP A 44 12.75 6.83 7.41
C ASP A 44 12.30 6.25 6.06
N ALA A 45 12.09 4.92 5.96
CA ALA A 45 11.50 4.32 4.78
C ALA A 45 10.13 4.96 4.49
N PHE A 46 9.89 5.30 3.22
CA PHE A 46 8.69 6.00 2.75
C PHE A 46 8.09 5.24 1.57
N PHE A 47 6.83 4.85 1.70
CA PHE A 47 6.19 3.88 0.82
C PHE A 47 5.23 4.54 -0.16
N LEU A 48 5.45 4.32 -1.46
CA LEU A 48 4.40 4.40 -2.45
C LEU A 48 3.45 3.23 -2.27
N VAL A 49 2.15 3.53 -2.17
CA VAL A 49 1.09 2.55 -2.01
C VAL A 49 0.00 2.75 -3.05
N ASN A 50 -0.68 1.68 -3.42
CA ASN A 50 -1.82 1.77 -4.32
C ASN A 50 -2.94 2.63 -3.72
N ALA A 51 -3.47 3.53 -4.55
CA ALA A 51 -4.55 4.43 -4.20
C ALA A 51 -5.52 4.55 -5.37
N PHE A 52 -6.71 5.07 -5.10
CA PHE A 52 -7.77 5.38 -6.07
C PHE A 52 -8.38 6.74 -5.74
N GLU A 53 -8.99 7.40 -6.72
CA GLU A 53 -9.65 8.68 -6.48
C GLU A 53 -11.05 8.48 -5.86
N TYR A 54 -11.30 9.09 -4.72
CA TYR A 54 -12.59 9.13 -4.05
C TYR A 54 -12.92 10.55 -3.60
N GLN A 55 -14.06 11.08 -4.05
CA GLN A 55 -14.51 12.44 -3.77
C GLN A 55 -13.40 13.49 -4.03
N LYS A 56 -12.69 13.37 -5.17
CA LYS A 56 -11.59 14.25 -5.60
C LYS A 56 -10.32 14.21 -4.74
N THR A 57 -10.17 13.19 -3.91
CA THR A 57 -8.96 12.96 -3.10
C THR A 57 -8.51 11.51 -3.23
N PRO A 58 -7.21 11.21 -3.18
CA PRO A 58 -6.74 9.84 -3.20
C PRO A 58 -7.08 9.15 -1.87
N ALA A 59 -7.54 7.91 -1.97
CA ALA A 59 -7.69 6.99 -0.86
C ALA A 59 -6.85 5.74 -1.13
N GLY A 60 -6.17 5.21 -0.11
CA GLY A 60 -5.39 3.98 -0.28
C GLY A 60 -6.31 2.81 -0.65
N SER A 61 -6.09 2.18 -1.81
CA SER A 61 -6.67 0.86 -2.12
C SER A 61 -5.80 -0.27 -1.55
N ASP A 62 -4.57 0.05 -1.15
CA ASP A 62 -3.67 -0.86 -0.45
C ASP A 62 -2.81 -0.07 0.54
N ALA A 63 -2.57 -0.61 1.73
CA ALA A 63 -1.66 -0.07 2.76
C ALA A 63 -1.90 1.36 3.31
N GLY A 64 -2.51 2.30 2.58
CA GLY A 64 -2.58 3.72 2.95
C GLY A 64 -3.36 4.04 4.24
N TRP A 65 -4.16 3.10 4.74
CA TRP A 65 -4.93 3.26 5.98
C TRP A 65 -4.25 2.69 7.22
N TRP A 66 -3.43 1.67 7.03
CA TRP A 66 -3.00 0.80 8.12
C TRP A 66 -1.49 0.57 8.15
N LEU A 67 -0.77 0.64 7.03
CA LEU A 67 0.66 0.32 7.00
C LEU A 67 1.44 1.28 7.91
N GLN A 68 1.14 2.59 7.84
CA GLN A 68 1.76 3.58 8.71
C GLN A 68 1.54 3.31 10.22
N LEU A 69 0.40 2.73 10.59
CA LEU A 69 0.09 2.38 11.97
C LEU A 69 0.87 1.13 12.42
N LEU A 70 1.02 0.16 11.51
CA LEU A 70 1.72 -1.10 11.78
C LEU A 70 3.24 -0.97 11.76
N THR A 71 3.78 -0.07 10.92
CA THR A 71 5.21 0.04 10.67
C THR A 71 5.82 1.34 11.17
N LYS A 72 5.02 2.34 11.56
CA LYS A 72 5.50 3.69 11.92
C LYS A 72 6.34 4.36 10.82
N ARG A 73 6.13 3.95 9.56
CA ARG A 73 6.75 4.52 8.36
C ARG A 73 5.66 5.14 7.50
N GLN A 74 5.95 6.26 6.87
CA GLN A 74 4.94 7.01 6.14
C GLN A 74 4.64 6.38 4.77
N THR A 75 3.43 6.65 4.28
CA THR A 75 2.96 6.27 2.95
C THR A 75 2.59 7.51 2.15
N THR A 76 2.68 7.44 0.82
CA THR A 76 2.32 8.56 -0.09
C THR A 76 0.88 9.03 0.14
N VAL A 77 -0.04 8.12 0.42
CA VAL A 77 -1.45 8.43 0.67
C VAL A 77 -1.78 8.13 2.13
N PRO A 78 -2.09 9.16 2.95
CA PRO A 78 -2.47 8.97 4.35
C PRO A 78 -3.91 8.45 4.47
N PRO A 79 -4.36 8.07 5.67
CA PRO A 79 -5.76 7.80 5.94
C PRO A 79 -6.64 8.95 5.47
N GLN A 80 -7.72 8.63 4.76
CA GLN A 80 -8.46 9.62 3.98
C GLN A 80 -9.07 10.76 4.80
N TYR A 81 -9.34 10.55 6.09
CA TYR A 81 -9.84 11.63 6.95
C TYR A 81 -8.84 12.80 7.01
N ALA A 82 -7.53 12.53 6.96
CA ALA A 82 -6.50 13.57 6.95
C ALA A 82 -6.66 14.49 5.74
N SER A 83 -7.04 13.95 4.58
CA SER A 83 -7.31 14.72 3.37
C SER A 83 -8.56 15.61 3.46
N PHE A 84 -9.50 15.33 4.37
CA PHE A 84 -10.75 16.09 4.50
C PHE A 84 -10.75 17.10 5.65
N VAL A 85 -10.15 16.76 6.79
CA VAL A 85 -10.30 17.54 8.03
C VAL A 85 -8.99 18.06 8.60
N GLU A 86 -7.85 17.72 8.01
CA GLU A 86 -6.53 18.18 8.46
C GLU A 86 -5.88 19.12 7.44
N GLU A 87 -4.91 19.89 7.93
CA GLU A 87 -4.06 20.74 7.11
C GLU A 87 -2.70 20.05 6.91
N PRO A 88 -2.25 19.85 5.65
CA PRO A 88 -0.99 19.17 5.40
C PRO A 88 0.19 20.03 5.84
N ILE A 89 1.25 19.37 6.33
CA ILE A 89 2.53 20.04 6.65
C ILE A 89 3.20 20.55 5.37
N VAL A 90 3.12 19.74 4.30
CA VAL A 90 3.62 20.09 2.98
C VAL A 90 2.54 20.85 2.21
N GLU A 91 2.90 22.01 1.68
CA GLU A 91 2.00 22.82 0.86
C GLU A 91 1.52 22.02 -0.37
N ASN A 92 0.24 22.12 -0.71
CA ASN A 92 -0.36 21.44 -1.87
C ASN A 92 -0.25 19.90 -1.87
N TYR A 93 0.07 19.24 -0.75
CA TYR A 93 0.23 17.78 -0.68
C TYR A 93 -0.96 17.00 -1.25
N ARG A 94 -2.19 17.48 -1.00
CA ARG A 94 -3.42 16.90 -1.55
C ARG A 94 -3.45 16.93 -3.09
N GLN A 95 -2.98 18.01 -3.70
CA GLN A 95 -2.90 18.12 -5.15
C GLN A 95 -1.78 17.21 -5.70
N ILE A 96 -0.61 17.21 -5.06
CA ILE A 96 0.54 16.40 -5.46
C ILE A 96 0.19 14.90 -5.46
N THR A 97 -0.43 14.42 -4.37
CA THR A 97 -0.88 13.02 -4.27
C THR A 97 -1.97 12.67 -5.26
N THR A 98 -2.95 13.57 -5.49
CA THR A 98 -3.99 13.36 -6.50
C THR A 98 -3.39 13.23 -7.90
N GLU A 99 -2.46 14.11 -8.26
CA GLU A 99 -1.82 14.11 -9.58
C GLU A 99 -0.98 12.85 -9.79
N LEU A 100 -0.15 12.49 -8.79
CA LEU A 100 0.64 11.26 -8.86
C LEU A 100 -0.25 10.04 -9.03
N THR A 101 -1.34 9.93 -8.26
CA THR A 101 -2.30 8.83 -8.40
C THR A 101 -2.89 8.77 -9.81
N ARG A 102 -3.36 9.90 -10.35
CA ARG A 102 -3.95 9.96 -11.70
C ARG A 102 -2.94 9.58 -12.78
N GLN A 103 -1.73 10.10 -12.70
CA GLN A 103 -0.66 9.80 -13.64
C GLN A 103 -0.39 8.29 -13.68
N LEU A 104 -0.14 7.67 -12.53
CA LEU A 104 0.20 6.24 -12.44
C LEU A 104 -0.94 5.33 -12.92
N TYR A 105 -2.21 5.72 -12.78
CA TYR A 105 -3.34 4.97 -13.36
C TYR A 105 -3.33 4.94 -14.89
N THR A 106 -2.74 5.93 -15.54
CA THR A 106 -2.73 6.02 -17.02
C THR A 106 -1.50 5.38 -17.65
N SER A 107 -0.58 4.85 -16.84
CA SER A 107 0.72 4.35 -17.29
C SER A 107 0.69 2.83 -17.50
N PRO A 108 0.71 2.33 -18.77
CA PRO A 108 0.71 0.89 -19.06
C PRO A 108 2.06 0.23 -18.75
N GLN A 109 3.14 1.01 -18.72
CA GLN A 109 4.48 0.65 -18.26
C GLN A 109 5.04 1.79 -17.39
N MET A 110 6.05 1.52 -16.55
CA MET A 110 6.70 2.57 -15.79
C MET A 110 7.54 3.44 -16.72
N SER A 111 7.03 4.63 -17.05
CA SER A 111 7.72 5.57 -17.93
C SER A 111 8.79 6.38 -17.20
N ASP A 112 9.66 7.06 -17.95
CA ASP A 112 10.62 7.99 -17.36
C ASP A 112 9.93 9.16 -16.66
N GLU A 113 8.76 9.60 -17.14
CA GLU A 113 7.95 10.64 -16.49
C GLU A 113 7.34 10.16 -15.17
N ASP A 114 6.95 8.89 -15.08
CA ASP A 114 6.48 8.30 -13.82
C ASP A 114 7.61 8.26 -12.79
N LYS A 115 8.81 7.81 -13.20
CA LYS A 115 9.99 7.79 -12.32
C LYS A 115 10.37 9.19 -11.88
N ALA A 116 10.33 10.17 -12.78
CA ALA A 116 10.56 11.57 -12.43
C ALA A 116 9.50 12.09 -11.44
N ALA A 117 8.22 11.75 -11.62
CA ALA A 117 7.17 12.09 -10.65
C ALA A 117 7.41 11.46 -9.26
N LEU A 118 7.95 10.24 -9.20
CA LEU A 118 8.37 9.62 -7.93
C LEU A 118 9.59 10.32 -7.30
N CYS A 119 10.53 10.79 -8.12
CA CYS A 119 11.70 11.54 -7.67
C CYS A 119 11.33 12.90 -7.07
N ARG A 120 10.40 13.62 -7.72
CA ARG A 120 9.88 14.94 -7.28
C ARG A 120 8.92 14.90 -6.10
N PHE A 121 8.51 13.72 -5.64
CA PHE A 121 7.57 13.65 -4.53
C PHE A 121 8.19 14.32 -3.29
N PRO A 122 7.44 15.14 -2.52
CA PRO A 122 7.99 15.97 -1.45
C PRO A 122 8.79 15.21 -0.41
N ASP A 123 8.32 14.02 -0.05
CA ASP A 123 9.06 13.07 0.77
C ASP A 123 9.70 12.00 -0.13
N PRO A 124 10.96 11.60 0.12
CA PRO A 124 11.66 10.68 -0.77
C PRO A 124 11.04 9.29 -0.74
N ILE A 125 10.23 8.96 -1.76
CA ILE A 125 9.73 7.61 -1.98
C ILE A 125 10.94 6.68 -2.12
N THR A 126 11.04 5.69 -1.25
CA THR A 126 12.15 4.71 -1.22
C THR A 126 11.67 3.30 -1.50
N HIS A 127 10.38 3.04 -1.27
CA HIS A 127 9.82 1.71 -1.39
C HIS A 127 8.44 1.74 -2.04
N VAL A 128 8.04 0.63 -2.65
CA VAL A 128 6.68 0.39 -3.13
C VAL A 128 6.11 -0.82 -2.38
N TYR A 129 4.90 -0.68 -1.85
CA TYR A 129 4.19 -1.77 -1.18
C TYR A 129 2.99 -2.22 -2.01
N ILE A 130 2.96 -3.52 -2.34
CA ILE A 130 1.80 -4.19 -2.93
C ILE A 130 1.31 -5.24 -1.94
N GLY A 131 0.13 -5.03 -1.38
CA GLY A 131 -0.44 -5.90 -0.36
C GLY A 131 -1.18 -7.10 -0.91
N GLN A 132 -1.75 -7.88 0.00
CA GLN A 132 -2.37 -9.17 -0.32
C GLN A 132 -3.55 -9.06 -1.30
N LYS A 133 -4.24 -7.90 -1.28
CA LYS A 133 -5.36 -7.56 -2.18
C LYS A 133 -4.91 -6.79 -3.42
N ARG A 134 -3.63 -6.44 -3.53
CA ARG A 134 -2.98 -5.83 -4.71
C ARG A 134 -3.70 -4.57 -5.23
N GLY A 135 -4.17 -3.73 -4.31
CA GLY A 135 -4.90 -2.50 -4.66
C GLY A 135 -6.29 -2.71 -5.27
N GLU A 136 -6.89 -3.90 -5.19
CA GLU A 136 -8.22 -4.21 -5.77
C GLU A 136 -9.41 -3.90 -4.84
N VAL A 137 -9.21 -3.09 -3.79
CA VAL A 137 -10.26 -2.73 -2.82
C VAL A 137 -11.33 -1.81 -3.43
N ASP A 138 -10.97 -1.01 -4.43
CA ASP A 138 -11.86 -0.10 -5.15
C ASP A 138 -12.80 -0.82 -6.13
N LYS A 139 -12.55 -2.08 -6.50
CA LYS A 139 -13.47 -2.86 -7.34
C LYS A 139 -14.86 -3.05 -6.74
N ALA A 140 -14.97 -2.97 -5.41
CA ALA A 140 -16.24 -3.00 -4.70
C ALA A 140 -16.99 -1.65 -4.76
N LEU A 141 -16.31 -0.58 -5.18
CA LEU A 141 -16.89 0.74 -5.39
C LEU A 141 -17.27 0.86 -6.88
N PHE A 142 -18.45 1.43 -7.15
CA PHE A 142 -18.97 1.61 -8.52
C PHE A 142 -18.21 2.66 -9.35
N THR A 143 -16.96 2.97 -8.99
CA THR A 143 -16.15 4.08 -9.53
C THR A 143 -14.90 3.59 -10.27
N HIS A 144 -15.06 3.39 -11.57
CA HIS A 144 -14.23 3.88 -12.68
C HIS A 144 -12.79 3.38 -12.93
N ASN A 145 -12.25 2.41 -12.19
CA ASN A 145 -10.99 1.75 -12.60
C ASN A 145 -11.21 0.25 -12.83
N ASP A 146 -10.82 -0.26 -13.99
CA ASP A 146 -10.85 -1.69 -14.34
C ASP A 146 -9.60 -2.45 -13.87
N HIS A 147 -8.57 -1.72 -13.42
CA HIS A 147 -7.33 -2.23 -12.87
C HIS A 147 -6.83 -1.40 -11.67
N ALA A 148 -5.85 -1.93 -10.92
CA ALA A 148 -5.20 -1.20 -9.84
C ALA A 148 -4.21 -0.15 -10.40
N MET A 149 -3.87 0.87 -9.59
CA MET A 149 -2.90 1.93 -9.92
C MET A 149 -1.53 1.35 -10.32
N LEU A 150 -0.96 0.48 -9.50
CA LEU A 150 0.28 -0.26 -9.76
C LEU A 150 -0.01 -1.75 -9.72
N SER A 151 0.30 -2.45 -10.81
CA SER A 151 0.31 -3.91 -10.83
C SER A 151 1.67 -4.45 -10.37
N PRO A 152 1.75 -5.65 -9.76
CA PRO A 152 3.04 -6.27 -9.47
C PRO A 152 3.91 -6.43 -10.71
N GLN A 153 3.31 -6.75 -11.86
CA GLN A 153 4.04 -6.99 -13.11
C GLN A 153 4.73 -5.73 -13.61
N LEU A 154 4.08 -4.57 -13.48
CA LEU A 154 4.64 -3.26 -13.82
C LEU A 154 5.98 -3.00 -13.12
N LEU A 155 6.07 -3.39 -11.85
CA LEU A 155 7.27 -3.21 -11.01
C LEU A 155 8.32 -4.30 -11.29
N LEU A 156 7.89 -5.53 -11.56
CA LEU A 156 8.79 -6.64 -11.90
C LEU A 156 9.48 -6.46 -13.26
N ASP A 157 8.82 -5.78 -14.20
CA ASP A 157 9.33 -5.55 -15.56
C ASP A 157 10.31 -4.36 -15.63
N ASP A 158 10.42 -3.55 -14.57
CA ASP A 158 11.28 -2.37 -14.54
C ASP A 158 12.46 -2.54 -13.57
N PRO A 159 13.71 -2.47 -14.06
CA PRO A 159 14.90 -2.73 -13.25
C PRO A 159 15.15 -1.70 -12.15
N VAL A 160 14.47 -0.55 -12.17
CA VAL A 160 14.58 0.48 -11.11
C VAL A 160 13.88 0.02 -9.82
N PHE A 161 12.96 -0.95 -9.90
CA PHE A 161 12.35 -1.54 -8.72
C PHE A 161 12.94 -2.91 -8.42
N LYS A 162 13.58 -3.02 -7.27
CA LYS A 162 14.17 -4.27 -6.81
C LYS A 162 13.24 -4.94 -5.81
N LEU A 163 12.76 -6.14 -6.12
CA LEU A 163 11.97 -6.94 -5.18
C LEU A 163 12.83 -7.37 -3.98
N ILE A 164 12.46 -6.93 -2.77
CA ILE A 164 13.19 -7.23 -1.53
C ILE A 164 12.42 -8.12 -0.55
N TYR A 165 11.09 -8.21 -0.73
CA TYR A 165 10.24 -9.11 0.05
C TYR A 165 9.13 -9.66 -0.85
N ASN A 166 8.90 -10.96 -0.77
CA ASN A 166 7.77 -11.63 -1.40
C ASN A 166 7.31 -12.79 -0.53
N GLN A 167 6.11 -12.68 0.02
CA GLN A 167 5.46 -13.75 0.76
C GLN A 167 3.96 -13.73 0.47
N ASP A 168 3.39 -14.89 0.15
CA ASP A 168 2.03 -15.03 -0.34
C ASP A 168 1.81 -14.16 -1.61
N ARG A 169 1.01 -13.09 -1.54
CA ARG A 169 0.87 -12.11 -2.62
C ARG A 169 1.41 -10.73 -2.26
N VAL A 170 1.96 -10.57 -1.06
CA VAL A 170 2.54 -9.30 -0.61
C VAL A 170 3.93 -9.17 -1.19
N MET A 171 4.18 -8.05 -1.84
CA MET A 171 5.47 -7.70 -2.44
C MET A 171 5.92 -6.33 -1.95
N ILE A 172 7.20 -6.22 -1.62
CA ILE A 172 7.84 -4.94 -1.30
C ILE A 172 9.01 -4.76 -2.25
N PHE A 173 9.05 -3.61 -2.88
CA PHE A 173 10.12 -3.22 -3.78
C PHE A 173 10.91 -2.07 -3.17
N GLU A 174 12.23 -2.13 -3.27
CA GLU A 174 13.13 -1.00 -3.10
C GLU A 174 13.16 -0.21 -4.43
N PHE A 175 12.96 1.10 -4.37
CA PHE A 175 13.07 1.99 -5.52
C PHE A 175 14.50 2.52 -5.61
N ASP A 176 15.21 2.21 -6.70
CA ASP A 176 16.56 2.71 -6.95
C ASP A 176 16.53 4.21 -7.22
N ARG A 177 16.67 4.99 -6.15
CA ARG A 177 16.76 6.46 -6.22
C ARG A 177 18.03 6.96 -6.91
N GLY A 178 18.95 6.09 -7.31
CA GLY A 178 20.07 6.44 -8.19
C GLY A 178 19.63 6.98 -9.55
N VAL A 179 18.37 6.78 -9.94
CA VAL A 179 17.78 7.39 -11.15
C VAL A 179 17.33 8.84 -10.94
N CYS A 180 17.23 9.33 -9.71
CA CYS A 180 16.74 10.68 -9.38
C CYS A 180 17.84 11.75 -9.43
N VAL A 181 18.83 11.59 -10.31
CA VAL A 181 19.96 12.54 -10.39
C VAL A 181 19.48 13.84 -11.05
N ASP A 182 19.76 14.98 -10.41
CA ASP A 182 19.50 16.36 -10.87
C ASP A 182 18.11 16.99 -10.57
N GLU A 183 17.44 16.63 -9.46
CA GLU A 183 16.27 17.39 -8.95
C GLU A 183 16.49 18.05 -7.60
#